data_AF-A0A7C4L3D6-F1
#
_entry.id   AF-A0A7C4L3D6-F1
#
_cell.length_a   1.000
_cell.length_b   1.000
_cell.length_c   1.000
_cell.angle_alpha   90.00
_cell.angle_beta   90.00
_cell.angle_gamma   90.00
#
_symmetry.space_group_name_H-M   'P 1'
#
loop_
_entity.id
_entity.type
_entity.pdbx_description
1 polymer ?
#
loop_
_entity_poly.entity_id
_entity_poly.type
_entity_poly.pdbx_seq_one_letter_code
_entity_poly.pdbx_strand_id
1 'polypeptide(L)'
;MDVDFAWTAVAFILTLLTLSYLLGDNPLFRLAAYLFVGVSAGYVAVILLFEVIFPRLVVPLIFGSASEKLLAVVPAVLSVLLLFKLSPRLTTLGNPSMAFLVGSGAAVIIGGAVSGTLFGQIRGAIQPFALTQSGNVLQAGSQLMGGIILLIGTVLTLIYFQFSARRKANQQISRSAAVQAAAFGGQIFIAITLGALYAGILAAALTALIERFDFLRTAIQTFLP
;
A
#
# COMPACT_ATOMS: atom_id res chain seq x y z
N MET A 1 36.87 -18.12 -2.42
CA MET A 1 35.65 -17.76 -3.16
C MET A 1 34.96 -16.73 -2.32
N ASP A 2 34.93 -15.49 -2.80
CA ASP A 2 34.47 -14.33 -2.04
C ASP A 2 32.97 -14.44 -1.78
N VAL A 3 32.53 -13.99 -0.60
CA VAL A 3 31.11 -14.05 -0.18
C VAL A 3 30.20 -13.37 -1.20
N ASP A 4 30.71 -12.33 -1.86
CA ASP A 4 30.03 -11.61 -2.93
C ASP A 4 29.74 -12.51 -4.14
N PHE A 5 30.68 -13.37 -4.53
CA PHE A 5 30.49 -14.31 -5.65
C PHE A 5 29.33 -15.28 -5.37
N ALA A 6 29.23 -15.79 -4.14
CA ALA A 6 28.14 -16.69 -3.74
C ALA A 6 26.78 -15.98 -3.79
N TRP A 7 26.70 -14.74 -3.28
CA TRP A 7 25.47 -13.95 -3.35
C TRP A 7 25.08 -13.58 -4.78
N THR A 8 26.05 -13.24 -5.63
CA THR A 8 25.80 -13.00 -7.06
C THR A 8 25.25 -14.25 -7.75
N ALA A 9 25.79 -15.43 -7.45
CA ALA A 9 25.31 -16.70 -8.02
C ALA A 9 23.87 -17.01 -7.59
N VAL A 10 23.54 -16.84 -6.30
CA VAL A 10 22.18 -17.01 -5.79
C VAL A 10 21.21 -16.04 -6.46
N ALA A 11 21.58 -14.75 -6.51
CA ALA A 11 20.75 -13.72 -7.16
C ALA A 11 20.56 -13.98 -8.66
N PHE A 12 21.60 -14.47 -9.34
CA PHE A 12 21.54 -14.87 -10.75
C PHE A 12 20.54 -16.01 -10.98
N ILE A 13 20.63 -17.09 -10.19
CA ILE A 13 19.72 -18.23 -10.28
C ILE A 13 18.28 -17.79 -10.00
N LEU A 14 18.03 -17.05 -8.92
CA LEU A 14 16.69 -16.57 -8.57
C LEU A 14 16.10 -15.64 -9.65
N THR A 15 16.93 -14.80 -10.27
CA THR A 15 16.51 -13.92 -11.38
C THR A 15 16.09 -14.75 -12.59
N LEU A 16 16.86 -15.79 -12.95
CA LEU A 16 16.51 -16.71 -14.03
C LEU A 16 15.23 -17.49 -13.76
N LEU A 17 15.06 -18.03 -12.54
CA LEU A 17 13.84 -18.74 -12.16
C LEU A 17 12.60 -17.83 -12.25
N THR A 18 12.75 -16.56 -11.88
CA THR A 18 11.66 -15.57 -11.99
C THR A 18 11.34 -15.24 -13.45
N LEU A 19 12.37 -14.99 -14.27
CA LEU A 19 12.20 -14.71 -15.71
C LEU A 19 11.68 -15.91 -16.50
N SER A 20 11.82 -17.13 -15.99
CA SER A 20 11.25 -18.34 -16.57
C SER A 20 9.74 -18.21 -16.79
N TYR A 21 9.04 -17.34 -16.05
CA TYR A 21 7.62 -17.04 -16.28
C TYR A 21 7.31 -16.55 -17.71
N LEU A 22 8.27 -15.92 -18.39
CA LEU A 22 8.11 -15.45 -19.78
C LEU A 22 7.86 -16.61 -20.75
N LEU A 23 8.33 -17.81 -20.41
CA LEU A 23 8.13 -19.05 -21.17
C LEU A 23 6.81 -19.77 -20.81
N GLY A 24 6.00 -19.16 -19.92
CA GLY A 24 4.78 -19.74 -19.37
C GLY A 24 4.92 -20.21 -17.93
N ASP A 25 3.84 -20.77 -17.38
CA ASP A 25 3.79 -21.26 -16.00
C ASP A 25 4.54 -22.60 -15.90
N ASN A 26 5.73 -22.56 -15.28
CA ASN A 26 6.62 -23.70 -15.12
C ASN A 26 6.96 -23.94 -13.63
N PRO A 27 7.37 -25.17 -13.26
CA PRO A 27 7.71 -25.48 -11.86
C PRO A 27 8.85 -24.62 -11.30
N LEU A 28 9.76 -24.16 -12.16
CA LEU A 28 10.90 -23.31 -11.78
C LEU A 28 10.45 -21.94 -11.26
N PHE A 29 9.55 -21.28 -11.97
CA PHE A 29 8.94 -20.03 -11.54
C PHE A 29 8.14 -20.21 -10.25
N ARG A 30 7.33 -21.28 -10.16
CA ARG A 30 6.56 -21.58 -8.94
C ARG A 30 7.45 -21.77 -7.72
N LEU A 31 8.60 -22.44 -7.88
CA LEU A 31 9.58 -22.60 -6.82
C LEU A 31 10.11 -21.25 -6.33
N ALA A 32 10.49 -20.35 -7.23
CA ALA A 32 10.93 -19.01 -6.87
C ALA A 32 9.82 -18.23 -6.15
N ALA A 33 8.59 -18.28 -6.65
CA ALA A 33 7.44 -17.63 -6.02
C ALA A 33 7.18 -18.17 -4.61
N TYR A 34 7.15 -19.49 -4.41
CA TYR A 34 6.98 -20.09 -3.09
C TYR A 34 8.12 -19.77 -2.14
N LEU A 35 9.35 -19.73 -2.63
CA LEU A 35 10.51 -19.33 -1.84
C LEU A 35 10.36 -17.87 -1.37
N PHE A 36 10.05 -16.93 -2.27
CA PHE A 36 9.90 -15.52 -1.90
C PHE A 36 8.76 -15.32 -0.91
N VAL A 37 7.59 -15.92 -1.15
CA VAL A 37 6.45 -15.84 -0.23
C VAL A 37 6.79 -16.49 1.11
N GLY A 38 7.46 -17.64 1.10
CA GLY A 38 7.87 -18.35 2.31
C GLY A 38 8.87 -17.55 3.15
N VAL A 39 9.88 -16.94 2.53
CA VAL A 39 10.85 -16.08 3.21
C VAL A 39 10.18 -14.83 3.77
N SER A 40 9.31 -14.17 3.01
CA SER A 40 8.55 -13.02 3.50
C SER A 40 7.66 -13.38 4.70
N ALA A 41 6.91 -14.48 4.61
CA ALA A 41 6.08 -14.95 5.71
C ALA A 41 6.90 -15.35 6.94
N GLY A 42 8.03 -16.03 6.74
CA GLY A 42 8.96 -16.41 7.80
C GLY A 42 9.57 -15.19 8.51
N TYR A 43 10.00 -14.19 7.75
CA TYR A 43 10.53 -12.94 8.31
C TYR A 43 9.49 -12.23 9.18
N VAL A 44 8.26 -12.09 8.68
CA VAL A 44 7.15 -11.51 9.47
C VAL A 44 6.86 -12.34 10.72
N ALA A 45 6.87 -13.67 10.63
CA ALA A 45 6.66 -14.55 11.78
C ALA A 45 7.73 -14.35 12.86
N VAL A 46 9.00 -14.24 12.47
CA VAL A 46 10.12 -13.97 13.39
C VAL A 46 9.93 -12.62 14.09
N ILE A 47 9.61 -11.56 13.34
CA ILE A 47 9.30 -10.24 13.92
C ILE A 47 8.16 -10.35 14.94
N LEU A 48 7.05 -10.99 14.57
CA LEU A 48 5.91 -11.12 15.48
C LEU A 48 6.27 -11.91 16.74
N LEU A 49 7.07 -12.97 16.63
CA LEU A 49 7.48 -13.76 17.79
C LEU A 49 8.40 -12.97 18.73
N PHE A 50 9.44 -12.34 18.20
CA PHE A 50 10.49 -11.72 19.02
C PHE A 50 10.23 -10.27 19.39
N GLU A 51 9.49 -9.51 18.59
CA GLU A 51 9.22 -8.09 18.84
C GLU A 51 7.83 -7.84 19.42
N VAL A 52 6.89 -8.79 19.26
CA VAL A 52 5.51 -8.62 19.72
C VAL A 52 5.15 -9.65 20.79
N ILE A 53 5.08 -10.94 20.46
CA ILE A 53 4.54 -11.97 21.34
C ILE A 53 5.43 -12.13 22.58
N PHE A 54 6.73 -12.35 22.40
CA PHE A 54 7.63 -12.56 23.53
C PHE A 54 7.70 -11.34 24.48
N PRO A 55 8.03 -10.13 24.00
CA PRO A 55 8.20 -8.97 24.89
C PRO A 55 6.88 -8.39 25.40
N ARG A 56 5.76 -8.47 24.65
CA ARG A 56 4.49 -7.86 25.06
C ARG A 56 3.51 -8.82 25.73
N LEU A 57 3.67 -10.12 25.53
CA LEU A 57 2.79 -11.13 26.13
C LEU A 57 3.52 -11.99 27.15
N VAL A 58 4.61 -12.67 26.74
CA VAL A 58 5.27 -13.69 27.58
C VAL A 58 6.03 -13.06 28.75
N VAL A 59 6.89 -12.07 28.48
CA VAL A 59 7.71 -11.43 29.51
C VAL A 59 6.86 -10.77 30.61
N PRO A 60 5.82 -9.96 30.29
CA PRO A 60 5.00 -9.32 31.32
C PRO A 60 4.18 -10.33 32.13
N LEU A 61 3.72 -11.44 31.52
CA LEU A 61 2.97 -12.48 32.24
C LEU A 61 3.82 -13.20 33.30
N ILE A 62 5.09 -13.44 33.00
CA ILE A 62 5.99 -14.21 33.88
C ILE A 62 6.66 -13.28 34.89
N PHE A 63 7.31 -12.22 34.39
CA PHE A 63 8.22 -11.37 35.15
C PHE A 63 7.67 -9.97 35.47
N GLY A 64 6.50 -9.61 34.92
CA GLY A 64 5.93 -8.28 35.10
C GLY A 64 5.39 -8.01 36.51
N SER A 65 5.23 -6.72 36.81
CA SER A 65 4.50 -6.22 37.96
C SER A 65 3.00 -6.56 37.89
N ALA A 66 2.26 -6.40 38.99
CA ALA A 66 0.83 -6.75 39.04
C ALA A 66 -0.01 -5.98 38.00
N SER A 67 0.33 -4.73 37.72
CA SER A 67 -0.33 -3.90 36.69
C SER A 67 -0.03 -4.39 35.27
N GLU A 68 1.24 -4.72 34.98
CA GLU A 68 1.67 -5.22 33.67
C GLU A 68 1.06 -6.61 33.36
N LYS A 69 0.99 -7.48 34.37
CA LYS A 69 0.29 -8.77 34.27
C LYS A 69 -1.17 -8.58 33.90
N LEU A 70 -1.86 -7.64 34.55
CA LEU A 70 -3.27 -7.38 34.30
C LEU A 70 -3.53 -6.88 32.88
N LEU A 71 -2.64 -6.04 32.34
CA LEU A 71 -2.69 -5.58 30.95
C LEU A 71 -2.39 -6.70 29.94
N ALA A 72 -1.45 -7.60 30.25
CA ALA A 72 -1.07 -8.71 29.37
C ALA A 72 -2.05 -9.90 29.43
N VAL A 73 -2.85 -10.02 30.50
CA VAL A 73 -3.90 -11.05 30.61
C VAL A 73 -4.98 -10.87 29.55
N VAL A 74 -5.37 -9.63 29.24
CA VAL A 74 -6.40 -9.35 28.22
C VAL A 74 -6.02 -9.93 26.85
N PRO A 75 -4.86 -9.60 26.24
CA PRO A 75 -4.44 -10.21 24.98
C PRO A 75 -4.16 -11.72 25.12
N ALA A 76 -3.75 -12.23 26.28
CA ALA A 76 -3.58 -13.68 26.49
C ALA A 76 -4.91 -14.42 26.38
N VAL A 77 -5.96 -13.93 27.06
CA VAL A 77 -7.30 -14.50 26.99
C VAL A 77 -7.85 -14.41 25.58
N LEU A 78 -7.73 -13.25 24.92
CA LEU A 78 -8.17 -13.10 23.53
C LEU A 78 -7.43 -14.04 22.58
N SER A 79 -6.14 -14.30 22.80
CA SER A 79 -5.35 -15.26 22.01
C SER A 79 -5.83 -16.70 22.20
N VAL A 80 -6.10 -17.11 23.44
CA VAL A 80 -6.66 -18.45 23.73
C VAL A 80 -8.06 -18.59 23.14
N LEU A 81 -8.91 -17.56 23.28
CA LEU A 81 -10.25 -17.57 22.68
C LEU A 81 -10.20 -17.71 21.16
N LEU A 82 -9.19 -17.12 20.52
CA LEU A 82 -8.99 -17.25 19.07
C LEU A 82 -8.69 -18.70 18.66
N LEU A 83 -7.92 -19.45 19.46
CA LEU A 83 -7.62 -20.85 19.17
C LEU A 83 -8.88 -21.72 19.07
N PHE A 84 -9.98 -21.35 19.76
CA PHE A 84 -11.26 -22.07 19.66
C PHE A 84 -11.92 -21.98 18.27
N LYS A 85 -11.49 -21.06 17.40
CA LYS A 85 -11.92 -21.04 15.99
C LYS A 85 -11.39 -22.21 15.16
N LEU A 86 -10.36 -22.92 15.62
CA LEU A 86 -9.87 -24.13 14.93
C LEU A 86 -10.87 -25.29 15.01
N SER A 87 -11.80 -25.28 15.97
CA SER A 87 -12.83 -26.30 16.13
C SER A 87 -14.22 -25.77 15.73
N PRO A 88 -14.96 -26.47 14.85
CA PRO A 88 -16.32 -26.09 14.46
C PRO A 88 -17.30 -25.99 15.64
N ARG A 89 -17.05 -26.71 16.74
CA ARG A 89 -17.95 -26.77 17.91
C ARG A 89 -17.77 -25.61 18.89
N LEU A 90 -16.57 -25.03 18.97
CA LEU A 90 -16.23 -23.97 19.94
C LEU A 90 -16.07 -22.58 19.27
N THR A 91 -16.40 -22.48 17.98
CA THR A 91 -16.17 -21.27 17.17
C THR A 91 -16.82 -20.01 17.76
N THR A 92 -17.96 -20.14 18.45
CA THR A 92 -18.68 -19.00 19.07
C THR A 92 -17.85 -18.31 20.16
N LEU A 93 -17.01 -19.06 20.90
CA LEU A 93 -16.13 -18.51 21.93
C LEU A 93 -15.01 -17.65 21.36
N GLY A 94 -14.64 -17.87 20.09
CA GLY A 94 -13.64 -17.05 19.38
C GLY A 94 -14.18 -15.77 18.75
N ASN A 95 -15.50 -15.54 18.76
CA ASN A 95 -16.11 -14.37 18.13
C ASN A 95 -15.67 -13.03 18.75
N PRO A 96 -15.55 -12.87 20.09
CA PRO A 96 -15.05 -11.63 20.68
C PRO A 96 -13.62 -11.29 20.25
N SER A 97 -12.74 -12.30 20.15
CA SER A 97 -11.36 -12.11 19.68
C SER A 97 -11.32 -11.68 18.22
N MET A 98 -12.12 -12.31 17.36
CA MET A 98 -12.27 -11.90 15.96
C MET A 98 -12.85 -10.49 15.82
N ALA A 99 -13.86 -10.12 16.62
CA ALA A 99 -14.43 -8.78 16.61
C ALA A 99 -13.39 -7.73 17.00
N PHE A 100 -12.55 -8.01 18.01
CA PHE A 100 -11.46 -7.14 18.40
C PHE A 100 -10.39 -7.02 17.30
N LEU A 101 -9.98 -8.13 16.68
CA LEU A 101 -9.00 -8.10 15.58
C LEU A 101 -9.50 -7.33 14.36
N VAL A 102 -10.74 -7.57 13.93
CA VAL A 102 -11.32 -6.86 12.79
C VAL A 102 -11.55 -5.38 13.13
N GLY A 103 -12.04 -5.08 14.33
CA GLY A 103 -12.27 -3.70 14.78
C GLY A 103 -10.98 -2.90 14.88
N SER A 104 -9.94 -3.46 15.51
CA SER A 104 -8.63 -2.82 15.60
C SER A 104 -7.95 -2.70 14.23
N GLY A 105 -8.01 -3.73 13.38
CA GLY A 105 -7.51 -3.68 12.01
C GLY A 105 -8.20 -2.60 11.17
N ALA A 106 -9.54 -2.53 11.23
CA ALA A 106 -10.30 -1.48 10.55
C ALA A 106 -9.95 -0.09 11.07
N ALA A 107 -9.81 0.08 12.39
CA ALA A 107 -9.41 1.35 13.00
C ALA A 107 -8.00 1.78 12.55
N VAL A 108 -7.04 0.86 12.48
CA VAL A 108 -5.67 1.15 12.00
C VAL A 108 -5.67 1.51 10.51
N ILE A 109 -6.42 0.79 9.67
CA ILE A 109 -6.53 1.08 8.24
C ILE A 109 -7.15 2.45 8.02
N ILE A 110 -8.29 2.75 8.68
CA ILE A 110 -8.97 4.03 8.56
C ILE A 110 -8.09 5.15 9.12
N GLY A 111 -7.52 4.97 10.30
CA GLY A 111 -6.64 5.96 10.94
C GLY A 111 -5.39 6.24 10.12
N GLY A 112 -4.79 5.19 9.54
CA GLY A 112 -3.65 5.27 8.63
C GLY A 112 -3.99 5.95 7.32
N ALA A 113 -5.16 5.69 6.73
CA ALA A 113 -5.63 6.41 5.55
C ALA A 113 -5.89 7.89 5.87
N VAL A 114 -6.58 8.21 6.96
CA VAL A 114 -6.87 9.60 7.33
C VAL A 114 -5.58 10.38 7.60
N SER A 115 -4.70 9.83 8.42
CA SER A 115 -3.49 10.53 8.89
C SER A 115 -2.38 10.51 7.84
N GLY A 116 -2.22 9.37 7.14
CA GLY A 116 -1.17 9.17 6.16
C GLY A 116 -1.50 9.71 4.77
N THR A 117 -2.78 9.72 4.36
CA THR A 117 -3.16 10.20 3.02
C THR A 117 -4.01 11.47 3.09
N LEU A 118 -5.19 11.45 3.74
CA LEU A 118 -6.13 12.58 3.66
C LEU A 118 -5.54 13.88 4.21
N PHE A 119 -4.94 13.87 5.40
CA PHE A 119 -4.32 15.08 5.94
C PHE A 119 -3.13 15.56 5.11
N GLY A 120 -2.33 14.65 4.58
CA GLY A 120 -1.24 14.98 3.66
C GLY A 120 -1.75 15.65 2.39
N GLN A 121 -2.81 15.09 1.79
CA GLN A 121 -3.46 15.62 0.59
C GLN A 121 -4.10 16.99 0.84
N ILE A 122 -4.81 17.17 1.97
CA ILE A 122 -5.42 18.46 2.34
C ILE A 122 -4.32 19.52 2.54
N ARG A 123 -3.25 19.20 3.27
CA ARG A 123 -2.12 20.13 3.46
C ARG A 123 -1.43 20.46 2.14
N GLY A 124 -1.21 19.46 1.29
CA GLY A 124 -0.64 19.64 -0.05
C GLY A 124 -1.51 20.52 -0.96
N ALA A 125 -2.84 20.42 -0.84
CA ALA A 125 -3.77 21.27 -1.58
C ALA A 125 -3.78 22.73 -1.07
N ILE A 126 -3.52 22.95 0.23
CA ILE A 126 -3.46 24.30 0.83
C ILE A 126 -2.09 24.96 0.58
N GLN A 127 -1.01 24.18 0.50
CA GLN A 127 0.37 24.68 0.45
C GLN A 127 0.64 25.71 -0.68
N PRO A 128 0.12 25.56 -1.91
CA PRO A 128 0.29 26.56 -2.98
C PRO A 128 -0.36 27.93 -2.68
N PHE A 129 -1.30 27.98 -1.73
CA PHE A 129 -2.00 29.22 -1.32
C PHE A 129 -1.40 29.85 -0.07
N ALA A 130 -0.52 29.14 0.64
CA ALA A 130 0.27 29.71 1.72
C ALA A 130 1.38 30.58 1.11
N LEU A 131 1.06 31.84 0.81
CA LEU A 131 1.96 32.87 0.24
C LEU A 131 3.15 33.25 1.15
N THR A 132 3.37 32.48 2.21
CA THR A 132 4.36 32.73 3.23
C THR A 132 5.71 32.22 2.73
N GLN A 133 6.60 33.16 2.36
CA GLN A 133 8.04 33.00 2.08
C GLN A 133 8.53 33.00 0.62
N SER A 134 7.77 33.54 -0.34
CA SER A 134 8.34 33.84 -1.65
C SER A 134 8.88 35.28 -1.70
N GLY A 135 10.17 35.47 -1.41
CA GLY A 135 10.84 36.78 -1.57
C GLY A 135 10.94 37.26 -3.03
N ASN A 136 10.51 36.44 -4.00
CA ASN A 136 10.59 36.73 -5.43
C ASN A 136 9.18 36.70 -6.07
N VAL A 137 8.73 37.82 -6.65
CA VAL A 137 7.36 38.00 -7.18
C VAL A 137 7.02 36.99 -8.27
N LEU A 138 8.00 36.63 -9.11
CA LEU A 138 7.83 35.66 -10.19
C LEU A 138 7.55 34.24 -9.67
N GLN A 139 8.12 33.89 -8.51
CA GLN A 139 7.96 32.57 -7.89
C GLN A 139 6.62 32.47 -7.13
N ALA A 140 6.15 33.58 -6.55
CA ALA A 140 4.81 33.65 -5.96
C ALA A 140 3.71 33.49 -7.03
N GLY A 141 3.90 34.09 -8.21
CA GLY A 141 2.95 33.98 -9.32
C GLY A 141 2.82 32.55 -9.86
N SER A 142 3.93 31.82 -10.02
CA SER A 142 3.90 30.43 -10.50
C SER A 142 3.29 29.48 -9.47
N GLN A 143 3.52 29.69 -8.18
CA GLN A 143 2.90 28.92 -7.10
C GLN A 143 1.38 29.11 -7.05
N LEU A 144 0.91 30.36 -7.11
CA LEU A 144 -0.53 30.67 -7.15
C LEU A 144 -1.20 30.07 -8.38
N MET A 145 -0.56 30.16 -9.54
CA MET A 145 -1.09 29.55 -10.78
C MET A 145 -1.20 28.03 -10.63
N GLY A 146 -0.17 27.37 -10.08
CA GLY A 146 -0.23 25.95 -9.76
C GLY A 146 -1.34 25.59 -8.78
N GLY A 147 -1.55 26.41 -7.74
CA GLY A 147 -2.64 26.26 -6.78
C GLY A 147 -4.02 26.38 -7.42
N ILE A 148 -4.23 27.38 -8.29
CA ILE A 148 -5.49 27.58 -9.01
C ILE A 148 -5.78 26.39 -9.93
N ILE A 149 -4.79 25.93 -10.70
CA ILE A 149 -4.94 24.76 -11.56
C ILE A 149 -5.30 23.52 -10.75
N LEU A 150 -4.63 23.30 -9.61
CA LEU A 150 -4.92 22.19 -8.69
C LEU A 150 -6.34 22.29 -8.14
N LEU A 151 -6.77 23.47 -7.70
CA LEU A 151 -8.10 23.71 -7.14
C LEU A 151 -9.19 23.49 -8.19
N ILE A 152 -9.02 24.05 -9.40
CA ILE A 152 -9.95 23.84 -10.52
C ILE A 152 -10.02 22.36 -10.88
N GLY A 153 -8.88 21.70 -11.04
CA GLY A 153 -8.82 20.25 -11.31
C GLY A 153 -9.52 19.43 -10.24
N THR A 154 -9.30 19.74 -8.96
CA THR A 154 -9.94 19.05 -7.82
C THR A 154 -11.46 19.27 -7.83
N VAL A 155 -11.94 20.49 -8.05
CA VAL A 155 -13.37 20.79 -8.11
C VAL A 155 -14.03 20.09 -9.29
N LEU A 156 -13.44 20.16 -10.49
CA LEU A 156 -13.97 19.50 -11.69
C LEU A 156 -14.02 17.97 -11.54
N THR A 157 -12.99 17.37 -10.95
CA THR A 157 -12.96 15.91 -10.69
C THR A 157 -13.98 15.49 -9.63
N LEU A 158 -14.17 16.28 -8.57
CA LEU A 158 -15.24 16.04 -7.59
C LEU A 158 -16.63 16.14 -8.22
N ILE A 159 -16.85 17.13 -9.10
CA ILE A 159 -18.12 17.26 -9.85
C ILE A 159 -18.34 16.06 -10.78
N TYR A 160 -17.30 15.55 -11.43
CA TYR A 160 -17.38 14.32 -12.24
C TYR A 160 -17.83 13.11 -11.41
N PHE A 161 -17.25 12.91 -10.22
CA PHE A 161 -17.61 11.82 -9.31
C PHE A 161 -18.86 12.07 -8.48
N GLN A 162 -19.46 13.27 -8.56
CA GLN A 162 -20.68 13.58 -7.84
C GLN A 162 -21.86 12.77 -8.43
N PHE A 163 -22.16 11.65 -7.80
CA PHE A 163 -23.32 10.78 -8.10
C PHE A 163 -24.68 11.41 -7.76
N SER A 164 -24.79 12.74 -7.61
CA SER A 164 -26.03 13.44 -7.22
C SER A 164 -27.05 13.59 -8.35
N ALA A 165 -27.00 12.73 -9.37
CA ALA A 165 -28.13 12.55 -10.26
C ALA A 165 -29.22 11.79 -9.50
N ARG A 166 -30.06 12.52 -8.76
CA ARG A 166 -31.35 12.00 -8.28
C ARG A 166 -32.06 11.36 -9.48
N ARG A 167 -32.20 10.03 -9.48
CA ARG A 167 -33.16 9.36 -10.34
C ARG A 167 -34.55 9.70 -9.79
N LYS A 168 -35.18 10.75 -10.32
CA LYS A 168 -36.64 10.87 -10.27
C LYS A 168 -37.20 9.96 -11.36
N ALA A 169 -38.07 9.04 -10.95
CA ALA A 169 -38.52 7.88 -11.72
C ALA A 169 -39.30 8.16 -13.03
N ASN A 170 -39.44 9.42 -13.49
CA ASN A 170 -40.26 9.70 -14.67
C ASN A 170 -39.99 11.03 -15.42
N GLN A 171 -38.81 11.65 -15.31
CA GLN A 171 -38.47 12.83 -16.13
C GLN A 171 -37.00 12.78 -16.57
N GLN A 172 -36.78 13.15 -17.83
CA GLN A 172 -35.47 13.24 -18.51
C GLN A 172 -34.41 13.77 -17.54
N ILE A 173 -33.32 13.03 -17.38
CA ILE A 173 -32.19 13.39 -16.50
C ILE A 173 -31.52 14.64 -17.08
N SER A 174 -32.00 15.82 -16.71
CA SER A 174 -31.37 17.08 -17.09
C SER A 174 -30.48 17.53 -15.95
N ARG A 175 -29.22 17.09 -15.97
CA ARG A 175 -28.15 17.87 -15.30
C ARG A 175 -28.12 19.25 -15.97
N SER A 176 -27.96 20.33 -15.22
CA SER A 176 -27.79 21.66 -15.84
C SER A 176 -26.56 21.63 -16.76
N ALA A 177 -26.62 22.31 -17.91
CA ALA A 177 -25.56 22.29 -18.91
C ALA A 177 -24.17 22.64 -18.33
N ALA A 178 -24.14 23.53 -17.34
CA ALA A 178 -22.92 23.90 -16.61
C ALA A 178 -22.31 22.73 -15.81
N VAL A 179 -23.13 21.89 -15.17
CA VAL A 179 -22.65 20.71 -14.42
C VAL A 179 -22.15 19.62 -15.37
N GLN A 180 -22.78 19.48 -16.54
CA GLN A 180 -22.34 18.51 -17.56
C GLN A 180 -21.00 18.92 -18.19
N ALA A 181 -20.82 20.20 -18.51
CA ALA A 181 -19.55 20.75 -19.00
C ALA A 181 -18.43 20.63 -17.94
N ALA A 182 -18.74 20.95 -16.67
CA ALA A 182 -17.78 20.79 -15.57
C ALA A 182 -17.38 19.32 -15.35
N ALA A 183 -18.33 18.38 -15.44
CA ALA A 183 -18.04 16.96 -15.34
C ALA A 183 -17.15 16.46 -16.51
N PHE A 184 -17.36 16.96 -17.73
CA PHE A 184 -16.50 16.63 -18.87
C PHE A 184 -15.05 17.11 -18.65
N GLY A 185 -14.88 18.33 -18.11
CA GLY A 185 -13.56 18.82 -17.71
C GLY A 185 -12.89 17.92 -16.65
N GLY A 186 -13.66 17.45 -15.66
CA GLY A 186 -13.18 16.50 -14.65
C GLY A 186 -12.76 15.16 -15.26
N GLN A 187 -13.51 14.65 -16.24
CA GLN A 187 -13.16 13.42 -16.96
C GLN A 187 -11.82 13.52 -17.67
N ILE A 188 -11.54 14.65 -18.33
CA ILE A 188 -10.25 14.89 -18.98
C ILE A 188 -9.11 14.86 -17.95
N PHE A 189 -9.30 15.53 -16.82
CA PHE A 189 -8.31 15.54 -15.74
C PHE A 189 -8.03 14.13 -15.19
N ILE A 190 -9.07 13.30 -15.03
CA ILE A 190 -8.93 11.90 -14.60
C ILE A 190 -8.21 11.08 -15.68
N ALA A 191 -8.57 11.24 -16.95
CA ALA A 191 -7.92 10.53 -18.05
C ALA A 191 -6.42 10.85 -18.13
N ILE A 192 -6.05 12.13 -17.98
CA ILE A 192 -4.65 12.56 -17.96
C ILE A 192 -3.90 11.98 -16.76
N THR A 193 -4.48 12.06 -15.55
CA THR A 193 -3.81 11.57 -14.33
C THR A 193 -3.65 10.06 -14.32
N LEU A 194 -4.69 9.30 -14.67
CA LEU A 194 -4.61 7.84 -14.81
C LEU A 194 -3.66 7.43 -15.94
N GLY A 195 -3.66 8.16 -17.07
CA GLY A 195 -2.73 7.94 -18.16
C GLY A 195 -1.27 8.13 -17.73
N ALA A 196 -0.98 9.20 -16.98
CA ALA A 196 0.34 9.46 -16.43
C ALA A 196 0.78 8.38 -15.42
N LEU A 197 -0.13 7.95 -14.52
CA LEU A 197 0.15 6.86 -13.57
C LEU A 197 0.43 5.54 -14.30
N TYR A 198 -0.36 5.20 -15.31
CA TYR A 198 -0.16 4.00 -16.11
C TYR A 198 1.17 4.03 -16.86
N ALA A 199 1.50 5.16 -17.51
CA ALA A 199 2.78 5.35 -18.17
C ALA A 199 3.95 5.23 -17.17
N GLY A 200 3.81 5.76 -15.95
CA GLY A 200 4.78 5.61 -14.88
C GLY A 200 4.98 4.16 -14.44
N ILE A 201 3.90 3.39 -14.29
CA ILE A 201 3.97 1.95 -13.96
C ILE A 201 4.65 1.17 -15.08
N LEU A 202 4.30 1.43 -16.35
CA LEU A 202 4.94 0.79 -17.49
C LEU A 202 6.44 1.13 -17.57
N ALA A 203 6.79 2.41 -17.41
CA ALA A 203 8.18 2.85 -17.41
C ALA A 203 8.97 2.19 -16.28
N ALA A 204 8.41 2.14 -15.06
CA ALA A 204 9.04 1.47 -13.93
C ALA A 204 9.22 -0.05 -14.18
N ALA A 205 8.21 -0.72 -14.75
CA ALA A 205 8.29 -2.13 -15.08
C ALA A 205 9.34 -2.41 -16.17
N LEU A 206 9.40 -1.58 -17.21
CA LEU A 206 10.41 -1.69 -18.27
C LEU A 206 11.82 -1.41 -17.74
N THR A 207 11.99 -0.38 -16.92
CA THR A 207 13.27 -0.09 -16.25
C THR A 207 13.71 -1.26 -15.38
N ALA A 208 12.81 -1.80 -14.54
CA ALA A 208 13.12 -2.96 -13.72
C ALA A 208 13.51 -4.18 -14.56
N LEU A 209 12.86 -4.42 -15.70
CA LEU A 209 13.20 -5.49 -16.62
C LEU A 209 14.58 -5.28 -17.26
N ILE A 210 14.88 -4.05 -17.71
CA ILE A 210 16.19 -3.67 -18.26
C ILE A 210 17.28 -3.91 -17.20
N GLU A 211 17.06 -3.46 -15.97
CA GLU A 211 18.00 -3.70 -14.85
C GLU A 211 18.23 -5.19 -14.60
N ARG A 212 17.18 -6.04 -14.66
CA ARG A 212 17.36 -7.48 -14.49
C ARG A 212 18.18 -8.09 -15.64
N PHE A 213 17.98 -7.65 -16.89
CA PHE A 213 18.81 -8.11 -18.01
C PHE A 213 20.26 -7.63 -17.93
N ASP A 214 20.48 -6.38 -17.53
CA ASP A 214 21.82 -5.83 -17.34
C ASP A 214 22.56 -6.52 -16.19
N PHE A 215 21.86 -6.83 -15.11
CA PHE A 215 22.37 -7.67 -14.02
C PHE A 215 22.77 -9.05 -14.52
N LEU A 216 21.94 -9.74 -15.31
CA LEU A 216 22.29 -11.06 -15.87
C LEU A 216 23.53 -10.98 -16.76
N ARG A 217 23.63 -9.94 -17.61
CA ARG A 217 24.80 -9.72 -18.47
C ARG A 217 26.08 -9.55 -17.64
N THR A 218 26.03 -8.68 -16.64
CA THR A 218 27.17 -8.37 -15.76
C THR A 218 27.57 -9.60 -14.94
N ALA A 219 26.59 -10.35 -14.44
CA ALA A 219 26.84 -11.60 -13.72
C ALA A 219 27.53 -12.63 -14.62
N ILE A 220 27.09 -12.82 -15.87
CA ILE A 220 27.74 -13.73 -16.84
C ILE A 220 29.19 -13.32 -17.09
N GLN A 221 29.47 -12.03 -17.29
CA GLN A 221 30.84 -11.51 -17.45
C GLN A 221 31.70 -11.70 -16.20
N THR A 222 31.09 -11.74 -15.02
CA THR A 222 31.80 -12.04 -13.77
C THR A 222 32.10 -13.54 -13.62
N PHE A 223 31.26 -14.41 -14.21
CA PHE A 223 31.43 -15.86 -14.16
C PHE A 223 32.34 -16.43 -15.25
N LEU A 224 32.40 -15.79 -16.42
CA LEU A 224 33.33 -16.11 -17.51
C LEU A 224 34.52 -15.14 -17.46
N PRO A 225 35.67 -15.53 -16.89
CA PRO A 225 36.88 -14.72 -16.97
C PRO A 225 37.38 -14.53 -18.41
#